data_AF-A0A4Q9HIU2-F1
#
_entry.id   AF-A0A4Q9HIU2-F1
#
_cell.length_a   1.000
_cell.length_b   1.000
_cell.length_c   1.000
_cell.angle_alpha   90.00
_cell.angle_beta   90.00
_cell.angle_gamma   90.00
#
_symmetry.space_group_name_H-M   'P 1'
#
loop_
_entity.id
_entity.type
_entity.pdbx_description
1 polymer ?
#
loop_
_entity_poly.entity_id
_entity_poly.type
_entity_poly.pdbx_seq_one_letter_code
_entity_poly.pdbx_strand_id
1 'polypeptide(L)'
;LQKNQTVSLVKNGQPLLTSVKMGLGWEPAYRGKSIDLDASVIAYGPDRKKVDNCFFGKLSILNGAIQHSGDNLTGDGAGDDEVITVHLGGLPPEVTGLVFTVNSFSGQKFSEVAKAYCRLTDARTGEELVRFDLTGSEKRTGVMMAKLIRQFSGEWEMTAMGEFVDSRTVRGMIKPAAQAL
;
A
#
# COMPACT_ATOMS: atom_id res chain seq x y z
N LEU A 1 -10.33 -8.63 5.87
CA LEU A 1 -10.60 -7.73 7.02
C LEU A 1 -11.58 -6.64 6.62
N GLN A 2 -12.37 -6.12 7.57
CA GLN A 2 -13.27 -4.98 7.36
C GLN A 2 -12.54 -3.65 7.59
N LYS A 3 -13.11 -2.54 7.11
CA LYS A 3 -12.60 -1.18 7.33
C LYS A 3 -12.42 -0.92 8.84
N ASN A 4 -11.31 -0.30 9.24
CA ASN A 4 -10.89 -0.01 10.62
C ASN A 4 -10.60 -1.23 11.50
N GLN A 5 -10.50 -2.43 10.94
CA GLN A 5 -10.13 -3.62 11.70
C GLN A 5 -8.60 -3.68 11.89
N THR A 6 -8.17 -3.81 13.14
CA THR A 6 -6.76 -4.03 13.53
C THR A 6 -6.51 -5.49 13.86
N VAL A 7 -5.40 -6.04 13.38
CA VAL A 7 -4.95 -7.40 13.65
C VAL A 7 -3.46 -7.38 13.97
N SER A 8 -3.07 -8.05 15.05
CA SER A 8 -1.66 -8.30 15.35
C SER A 8 -1.09 -9.30 14.35
N LEU A 9 0.10 -9.01 13.82
CA LEU A 9 0.79 -9.90 12.88
C LEU A 9 1.61 -10.97 13.63
N VAL A 10 1.14 -11.41 14.80
CA VAL A 10 1.74 -12.41 15.68
C VAL A 10 0.67 -13.41 16.11
N LYS A 11 0.99 -14.71 16.12
CA LYS A 11 0.13 -15.76 16.68
C LYS A 11 0.99 -16.73 17.49
N ASN A 12 0.54 -17.00 18.72
CA ASN A 12 1.23 -17.88 19.67
C ASN A 12 2.68 -17.45 19.99
N GLY A 13 2.96 -16.14 20.02
CA GLY A 13 4.28 -15.60 20.36
C GLY A 13 5.34 -15.72 19.25
N GLN A 14 4.97 -16.13 18.04
CA GLN A 14 5.84 -16.10 16.87
C GLN A 14 5.34 -15.04 15.87
N PRO A 15 6.24 -14.28 15.21
CA PRO A 15 5.85 -13.39 14.13
C PRO A 15 5.10 -14.19 13.06
N LEU A 16 3.82 -13.89 12.89
CA LEU A 16 2.97 -14.55 11.88
C LEU A 16 3.48 -14.18 10.48
N LEU A 17 3.94 -12.94 10.33
CA LEU A 17 4.37 -12.33 9.08
C LEU A 17 5.77 -11.76 9.22
N THR A 18 6.70 -12.33 8.47
CA THR A 18 8.06 -11.78 8.29
C THR A 18 8.14 -10.82 7.12
N SER A 19 7.17 -10.90 6.20
CA SER A 19 7.11 -10.09 4.98
C SER A 19 5.68 -9.97 4.49
N VAL A 20 5.31 -8.80 3.96
CA VAL A 20 4.01 -8.54 3.34
C VAL A 20 4.18 -8.13 1.89
N LYS A 21 3.19 -8.41 1.05
CA LYS A 21 3.11 -7.94 -0.33
C LYS A 21 1.84 -7.14 -0.53
N MET A 22 1.98 -5.90 -0.97
CA MET A 22 0.88 -5.12 -1.51
C MET A 22 0.79 -5.39 -3.01
N GLY A 23 -0.38 -5.82 -3.47
CA GLY A 23 -0.69 -5.96 -4.90
C GLY A 23 -1.75 -4.95 -5.30
N LEU A 24 -1.58 -4.32 -6.45
CA LEU A 24 -2.53 -3.42 -7.10
C LEU A 24 -2.81 -3.98 -8.49
N GLY A 25 -4.08 -4.08 -8.87
CA GLY A 25 -4.48 -4.50 -10.22
C GLY A 25 -5.68 -3.72 -10.72
N TRP A 26 -5.76 -3.49 -12.03
CA TRP A 26 -6.89 -2.81 -12.69
C TRP A 26 -6.99 -3.21 -14.16
N GLU A 27 -8.14 -2.98 -14.79
CA GLU A 27 -8.27 -3.20 -16.23
C GLU A 27 -7.92 -1.94 -17.03
N PRO A 28 -7.30 -2.10 -18.22
CA PRO A 28 -7.06 -1.00 -19.14
C PRO A 28 -8.37 -0.32 -19.57
N ALA A 29 -8.27 0.97 -19.91
CA ALA A 29 -9.40 1.68 -20.48
C ALA A 29 -9.83 1.06 -21.83
N TYR A 30 -11.05 0.52 -21.90
CA TYR A 30 -11.59 -0.11 -23.13
C TYR A 30 -11.60 0.87 -24.34
N ARG A 31 -11.87 2.15 -24.09
CA ARG A 31 -11.78 3.27 -25.05
C ARG A 31 -11.51 4.57 -24.29
N GLY A 32 -10.28 5.07 -24.30
CA GLY A 32 -9.93 6.28 -23.57
C GLY A 32 -8.43 6.49 -23.41
N LYS A 33 -8.05 7.47 -22.59
CA LYS A 33 -6.65 7.64 -22.17
C LYS A 33 -6.24 6.48 -21.26
N SER A 34 -4.96 6.11 -21.29
CA SER A 34 -4.40 5.14 -20.37
C SER A 34 -4.69 5.53 -18.91
N ILE A 35 -4.91 4.51 -18.09
CA ILE A 35 -5.14 4.65 -16.65
C ILE A 35 -3.87 4.17 -15.97
N ASP A 36 -3.29 5.07 -15.20
CA ASP A 36 -2.04 4.91 -14.49
C ASP A 36 -2.33 5.01 -12.99
N LEU A 37 -2.36 3.85 -12.33
CA LEU A 37 -2.53 3.74 -10.89
C LEU A 37 -1.19 3.33 -10.27
N ASP A 38 -0.75 4.09 -9.28
CA ASP A 38 0.50 3.83 -8.58
C ASP A 38 0.24 3.14 -7.24
N ALA A 39 0.95 2.06 -6.96
CA ALA A 39 1.17 1.56 -5.61
C ALA A 39 2.30 2.34 -4.93
N SER A 40 2.18 2.57 -3.62
CA SER A 40 3.23 3.21 -2.83
C SER A 40 3.21 2.76 -1.38
N VAL A 41 4.38 2.76 -0.76
CA VAL A 41 4.54 2.59 0.70
C VAL A 41 5.37 3.73 1.25
N ILE A 42 4.86 4.39 2.28
CA ILE A 42 5.54 5.48 2.96
C ILE A 42 5.98 4.99 4.34
N ALA A 43 7.27 5.10 4.62
CA ALA A 43 7.87 4.76 5.90
C ALA A 43 8.02 5.99 6.78
N TYR A 44 7.63 5.84 8.05
CA TYR A 44 7.60 6.91 9.04
C TYR A 44 8.36 6.53 10.30
N GLY A 45 8.96 7.55 10.91
CA GLY A 45 9.54 7.44 12.22
C GLY A 45 8.54 7.65 13.36
N PRO A 46 8.99 7.56 14.63
CA PRO A 46 8.13 7.68 15.79
C PRO A 46 7.49 9.07 15.94
N ASP A 47 8.11 10.10 15.36
CA ASP A 47 7.58 11.45 15.30
C ASP A 47 6.64 11.69 14.11
N ARG A 48 6.26 10.61 13.40
CA ARG A 48 5.41 10.61 12.19
C ARG A 48 6.01 11.41 11.04
N LYS A 49 7.31 11.73 11.08
CA LYS A 49 8.01 12.28 9.92
C LYS A 49 8.36 11.15 8.96
N LYS A 50 8.26 11.47 7.67
CA LYS A 50 8.65 10.54 6.60
C LYS A 50 10.15 10.25 6.72
N VAL A 51 10.48 8.98 6.86
CA VAL A 51 11.84 8.45 6.70
C VAL A 51 12.12 8.30 5.22
N ASP A 52 11.28 7.54 4.51
CA ASP A 52 11.42 7.31 3.07
C ASP A 52 10.08 6.88 2.44
N ASN A 53 10.02 6.73 1.12
CA ASN A 53 8.86 6.17 0.42
C ASN A 53 9.29 5.40 -0.83
N CYS A 54 8.65 4.25 -1.04
CA CYS A 54 8.84 3.37 -2.20
C CYS A 54 7.66 3.54 -3.16
N PHE A 55 7.95 3.74 -4.44
CA PHE A 55 6.98 3.95 -5.52
C PHE A 55 7.69 3.71 -6.87
N PHE A 56 6.99 3.79 -8.00
CA PHE A 56 7.56 3.54 -9.34
C PHE A 56 8.86 4.32 -9.63
N GLY A 57 9.01 5.56 -9.15
CA GLY A 57 10.21 6.38 -9.33
C GLY A 57 11.36 6.08 -8.36
N LYS A 58 11.13 5.23 -7.35
CA LYS A 58 12.14 4.80 -6.36
C LYS A 58 11.84 3.35 -5.93
N LEU A 59 12.30 2.41 -6.75
CA LEU A 59 11.93 0.98 -6.66
C LEU A 59 12.48 0.23 -5.45
N SER A 60 13.45 0.79 -4.73
CA SER A 60 14.00 0.16 -3.53
C SER A 60 14.45 1.20 -2.52
N ILE A 61 14.10 0.98 -1.26
CA ILE A 61 14.48 1.83 -0.12
C ILE A 61 14.92 0.98 1.07
N LEU A 62 15.52 1.64 2.08
CA LEU A 62 15.89 1.01 3.36
C LEU A 62 16.72 -0.27 3.17
N ASN A 63 17.78 -0.16 2.36
CA ASN A 63 18.69 -1.27 2.02
C ASN A 63 17.99 -2.50 1.42
N GLY A 64 16.91 -2.28 0.66
CA GLY A 64 16.17 -3.36 0.02
C GLY A 64 15.10 -3.99 0.90
N ALA A 65 14.84 -3.47 2.10
CA ALA A 65 13.74 -3.94 2.94
C ALA A 65 12.36 -3.66 2.33
N ILE A 66 12.25 -2.64 1.47
CA ILE A 66 11.04 -2.35 0.69
C ILE A 66 11.42 -2.28 -0.79
N GLN A 67 10.67 -2.99 -1.62
CA GLN A 67 10.94 -3.18 -3.04
C GLN A 67 9.65 -3.08 -3.86
N HIS A 68 9.68 -2.33 -4.95
CA HIS A 68 8.62 -2.19 -5.95
C HIS A 68 8.96 -3.04 -7.17
N SER A 69 7.97 -3.72 -7.76
CA SER A 69 8.17 -4.57 -8.96
C SER A 69 8.51 -3.79 -10.22
N GLY A 70 8.09 -2.53 -10.27
CA GLY A 70 8.16 -1.67 -11.46
C GLY A 70 6.81 -0.99 -11.68
N ASP A 71 6.77 -0.08 -12.64
CA ASP A 71 5.59 0.67 -13.03
C ASP A 71 4.75 -0.13 -14.05
N ASN A 72 3.43 -0.17 -13.90
CA ASN A 72 2.52 -0.59 -14.97
C ASN A 72 1.63 0.59 -15.40
N LEU A 73 1.95 1.19 -16.54
CA LEU A 73 1.25 2.38 -17.04
C LEU A 73 -0.14 2.11 -17.65
N THR A 74 -0.57 0.85 -17.72
CA THR A 74 -1.73 0.44 -18.53
C THR A 74 -2.73 -0.48 -17.84
N GLY A 75 -2.28 -1.26 -16.85
CA GLY A 75 -3.04 -2.39 -16.29
C GLY A 75 -3.10 -3.60 -17.24
N ASP A 76 -2.20 -3.67 -18.23
CA ASP A 76 -2.13 -4.83 -19.11
C ASP A 76 -1.43 -5.98 -18.38
N GLY A 77 -2.16 -7.09 -18.19
CA GLY A 77 -1.72 -8.18 -17.35
C GLY A 77 -2.88 -8.95 -16.72
N ALA A 78 -2.55 -10.05 -16.04
CA ALA A 78 -3.48 -10.77 -15.19
C ALA A 78 -2.96 -10.78 -13.76
N GLY A 79 -3.83 -10.43 -12.81
CA GLY A 79 -3.48 -10.41 -11.38
C GLY A 79 -3.02 -9.03 -10.93
N ASP A 80 -1.97 -8.99 -10.10
CA ASP A 80 -1.43 -7.75 -9.57
C ASP A 80 -0.48 -7.13 -10.61
N ASP A 81 -0.88 -5.97 -11.15
CA ASP A 81 -0.13 -5.18 -12.12
C ASP A 81 1.10 -4.51 -11.50
N GLU A 82 0.96 -4.03 -10.25
CA GLU A 82 2.07 -3.53 -9.44
C GLU A 82 2.14 -4.23 -8.09
N VAL A 83 3.36 -4.50 -7.64
CA VAL A 83 3.62 -5.18 -6.37
C VAL A 83 4.69 -4.47 -5.57
N ILE A 84 4.40 -4.22 -4.29
CA ILE A 84 5.40 -3.79 -3.30
C ILE A 84 5.59 -4.89 -2.27
N THR A 85 6.83 -5.36 -2.14
CA THR A 85 7.22 -6.30 -1.08
C THR A 85 7.90 -5.55 0.06
N VAL A 86 7.51 -5.85 1.29
CA VAL A 86 8.12 -5.30 2.52
C VAL A 86 8.61 -6.45 3.38
N HIS A 87 9.91 -6.49 3.64
CA HIS A 87 10.55 -7.40 4.59
C HIS A 87 10.63 -6.75 5.97
N LEU A 88 9.67 -7.07 6.83
CA LEU A 88 9.48 -6.39 8.13
C LEU A 88 10.69 -6.53 9.07
N GLY A 89 11.40 -7.67 9.00
CA GLY A 89 12.61 -7.92 9.79
C GLY A 89 13.86 -7.16 9.31
N GLY A 90 13.84 -6.62 8.07
CA GLY A 90 14.93 -5.84 7.51
C GLY A 90 14.76 -4.32 7.69
N LEU A 91 13.63 -3.88 8.25
CA LEU A 91 13.38 -2.46 8.47
C LEU A 91 14.26 -1.94 9.62
N PRO A 92 14.89 -0.76 9.46
CA PRO A 92 15.75 -0.22 10.48
C PRO A 92 14.92 0.27 11.69
N PRO A 93 15.49 0.32 12.90
CA PRO A 93 14.74 0.58 14.13
C PRO A 93 13.99 1.91 14.18
N GLU A 94 14.46 2.92 13.44
CA GLU A 94 13.82 4.21 13.32
C GLU A 94 12.50 4.18 12.54
N VAL A 95 12.21 3.11 11.78
CA VAL A 95 10.93 2.95 11.07
C VAL A 95 9.92 2.27 11.99
N THR A 96 8.94 3.05 12.42
CA THR A 96 7.89 2.60 13.35
C THR A 96 6.51 2.60 12.74
N GLY A 97 6.34 3.20 11.56
CA GLY A 97 5.07 3.24 10.84
C GLY A 97 5.26 3.03 9.34
N LEU A 98 4.36 2.26 8.74
CA LEU A 98 4.22 2.14 7.29
C LEU A 98 2.78 2.45 6.91
N VAL A 99 2.58 3.17 5.81
CA VAL A 99 1.25 3.36 5.23
C VAL A 99 1.29 2.99 3.76
N PHE A 100 0.38 2.10 3.37
CA PHE A 100 0.21 1.58 2.02
C PHE A 100 -0.85 2.40 1.30
N THR A 101 -0.51 2.97 0.16
CA THR A 101 -1.35 3.92 -0.56
C THR A 101 -1.45 3.58 -2.03
N VAL A 102 -2.60 3.87 -2.63
CA VAL A 102 -2.77 3.87 -4.09
C VAL A 102 -3.19 5.26 -4.53
N ASN A 103 -2.65 5.74 -5.65
CA ASN A 103 -3.12 6.97 -6.28
C ASN A 103 -3.26 6.82 -7.80
N SER A 104 -4.18 7.56 -8.39
CA SER A 104 -4.31 7.70 -9.84
C SER A 104 -3.43 8.85 -10.31
N PHE A 105 -2.30 8.52 -10.95
CA PHE A 105 -1.37 9.50 -11.48
C PHE A 105 -1.99 10.29 -12.63
N SER A 106 -2.66 9.58 -13.54
CA SER A 106 -3.37 10.14 -14.69
C SER A 106 -4.63 10.94 -14.29
N GLY A 107 -5.12 10.78 -13.06
CA GLY A 107 -6.12 11.65 -12.42
C GLY A 107 -7.57 11.19 -12.53
N GLN A 108 -7.82 10.03 -13.12
CA GLN A 108 -9.12 9.34 -13.11
C GLN A 108 -9.52 9.03 -11.67
N LYS A 109 -10.80 9.16 -11.37
CA LYS A 109 -11.32 8.81 -10.05
C LYS A 109 -11.50 7.30 -9.97
N PHE A 110 -11.38 6.71 -8.79
CA PHE A 110 -11.59 5.27 -8.63
C PHE A 110 -13.00 4.82 -9.06
N SER A 111 -13.99 5.71 -8.97
CA SER A 111 -15.34 5.49 -9.53
C SER A 111 -15.38 5.26 -11.06
N GLU A 112 -14.32 5.60 -11.78
CA GLU A 112 -14.20 5.55 -13.24
C GLU A 112 -13.26 4.44 -13.74
N VAL A 113 -12.59 3.72 -12.83
CA VAL A 113 -11.65 2.65 -13.17
C VAL A 113 -12.35 1.30 -13.02
N ALA A 114 -12.24 0.45 -14.04
CA ALA A 114 -12.86 -0.86 -14.07
C ALA A 114 -11.96 -1.92 -13.41
N LYS A 115 -12.57 -2.81 -12.62
CA LYS A 115 -11.92 -3.95 -11.94
C LYS A 115 -10.64 -3.56 -11.18
N ALA A 116 -10.58 -2.33 -10.68
CA ALA A 116 -9.50 -1.85 -9.86
C ALA A 116 -9.63 -2.46 -8.46
N TYR A 117 -8.55 -3.07 -7.98
CA TYR A 117 -8.47 -3.62 -6.65
C TYR A 117 -7.08 -3.45 -6.09
N CYS A 118 -6.98 -3.60 -4.79
CA CYS A 118 -5.72 -3.61 -4.10
C CYS A 118 -5.80 -4.52 -2.88
N ARG A 119 -4.69 -5.18 -2.56
CA ARG A 119 -4.64 -6.18 -1.48
C ARG A 119 -3.31 -6.16 -0.76
N LEU A 120 -3.32 -6.59 0.49
CA LEU A 120 -2.14 -6.95 1.25
C LEU A 120 -2.17 -8.44 1.54
N THR A 121 -1.08 -9.13 1.25
CA THR A 121 -0.94 -10.58 1.42
C THR A 121 0.30 -10.91 2.26
N ASP A 122 0.28 -12.07 2.91
CA ASP A 122 1.50 -12.69 3.44
C ASP A 122 2.41 -13.06 2.26
N ALA A 123 3.64 -12.52 2.25
CA ALA A 123 4.57 -12.76 1.14
C ALA A 123 5.01 -14.23 1.01
N ARG A 124 4.93 -15.00 2.10
CA ARG A 124 5.37 -16.41 2.20
C ARG A 124 4.23 -17.37 1.89
N THR A 125 3.04 -17.15 2.45
CA THR A 125 1.92 -18.08 2.28
C THR A 125 0.98 -17.69 1.13
N GLY A 126 1.00 -16.43 0.71
CA GLY A 126 0.03 -15.87 -0.22
C GLY A 126 -1.35 -15.61 0.41
N GLU A 127 -1.50 -15.80 1.71
CA GLU A 127 -2.75 -15.54 2.43
C GLU A 127 -3.12 -14.05 2.31
N GLU A 128 -4.34 -13.78 1.86
CA GLU A 128 -4.85 -12.42 1.74
C GLU A 128 -5.26 -11.89 3.10
N LEU A 129 -4.52 -10.89 3.61
CA LEU A 129 -4.77 -10.26 4.89
C LEU A 129 -5.91 -9.24 4.74
N VAL A 130 -5.87 -8.44 3.69
CA VAL A 130 -6.92 -7.46 3.37
C VAL A 130 -6.99 -7.23 1.86
N ARG A 131 -8.19 -6.96 1.36
CA ARG A 131 -8.46 -6.55 0.00
C ARG A 131 -9.52 -5.46 -0.02
N PHE A 132 -9.32 -4.48 -0.88
CA PHE A 132 -10.31 -3.46 -1.21
C PHE A 132 -10.60 -3.51 -2.69
N ASP A 133 -11.89 -3.51 -3.03
CA ASP A 133 -12.34 -3.23 -4.39
C ASP A 133 -12.46 -1.70 -4.54
N LEU A 134 -11.73 -1.15 -5.51
CA LEU A 134 -11.70 0.27 -5.81
C LEU A 134 -12.68 0.62 -6.93
N THR A 135 -13.16 -0.37 -7.68
CA THR A 135 -14.10 -0.20 -8.79
C THR A 135 -15.39 0.45 -8.30
N GLY A 136 -15.79 1.56 -8.91
CA GLY A 136 -17.05 2.22 -8.54
C GLY A 136 -17.06 2.78 -7.12
N SER A 137 -15.90 2.90 -6.48
CA SER A 137 -15.75 3.45 -5.13
C SER A 137 -15.86 4.99 -5.14
N GLU A 138 -15.18 5.66 -4.21
CA GLU A 138 -15.29 7.10 -4.04
C GLU A 138 -14.79 7.88 -5.27
N LYS A 139 -15.37 9.07 -5.46
CA LYS A 139 -14.98 10.03 -6.52
C LYS A 139 -13.67 10.77 -6.20
N ARG A 140 -12.68 10.03 -5.74
CA ARG A 140 -11.38 10.47 -5.23
C ARG A 140 -10.25 9.85 -6.04
N THR A 141 -9.04 10.39 -5.90
CA THR A 141 -7.86 10.01 -6.70
C THR A 141 -6.78 9.28 -5.90
N GLY A 142 -6.87 9.29 -4.56
CA GLY A 142 -5.95 8.56 -3.69
C GLY A 142 -6.69 7.80 -2.60
N VAL A 143 -6.10 6.70 -2.14
CA VAL A 143 -6.63 5.89 -1.03
C VAL A 143 -5.48 5.40 -0.16
N MET A 144 -5.65 5.51 1.15
CA MET A 144 -4.79 4.89 2.15
C MET A 144 -5.45 3.57 2.57
N MET A 145 -4.78 2.46 2.31
CA MET A 145 -5.41 1.14 2.38
C MET A 145 -5.23 0.49 3.72
N ALA A 146 -3.99 0.50 4.20
CA ALA A 146 -3.61 -0.12 5.46
C ALA A 146 -2.42 0.62 6.03
N LYS A 147 -2.31 0.57 7.35
CA LYS A 147 -1.12 1.00 8.08
C LYS A 147 -0.57 -0.16 8.89
N LEU A 148 0.74 -0.23 8.99
CA LEU A 148 1.46 -1.10 9.90
C LEU A 148 2.15 -0.23 10.94
N ILE A 149 1.95 -0.53 12.23
CA ILE A 149 2.58 0.16 13.35
C ILE A 149 3.43 -0.83 14.11
N ARG A 150 4.69 -0.45 14.37
CA ARG A 150 5.61 -1.24 15.18
C ARG A 150 5.38 -0.92 16.65
N GLN A 151 4.95 -1.92 17.41
CA GLN A 151 4.74 -1.83 18.84
C GLN A 151 6.08 -1.80 19.59
N PHE A 152 6.07 -1.35 20.84
CA PHE A 152 7.26 -1.34 21.70
C PHE A 152 7.86 -2.73 21.92
N SER A 153 7.04 -3.79 21.84
CA SER A 153 7.48 -5.19 21.85
C SER A 153 8.31 -5.58 20.61
N GLY A 154 8.33 -4.72 19.58
CA GLY A 154 8.97 -4.96 18.29
C GLY A 154 8.06 -5.64 17.26
N GLU A 155 6.86 -6.03 17.67
CA GLU A 155 5.83 -6.65 16.83
C GLU A 155 5.14 -5.62 15.94
N TRP A 156 4.65 -6.06 14.78
CA TRP A 156 3.88 -5.21 13.87
C TRP A 156 2.39 -5.48 14.03
N GLU A 157 1.61 -4.41 14.14
CA GLU A 157 0.15 -4.46 14.06
C GLU A 157 -0.31 -3.82 12.76
N MET A 158 -1.25 -4.47 12.08
CA MET A 158 -1.84 -3.95 10.85
C MET A 158 -3.26 -3.45 11.13
N THR A 159 -3.58 -2.26 10.64
CA THR A 159 -4.96 -1.74 10.59
C THR A 159 -5.37 -1.54 9.14
N ALA A 160 -6.49 -2.14 8.74
CA ALA A 160 -7.14 -1.85 7.47
C ALA A 160 -7.85 -0.49 7.56
N MET A 161 -7.60 0.42 6.61
CA MET A 161 -8.09 1.81 6.65
C MET A 161 -9.18 2.12 5.63
N GLY A 162 -8.93 1.93 4.32
CA GLY A 162 -9.87 2.29 3.26
C GLY A 162 -10.31 3.76 3.28
N GLU A 163 -9.36 4.68 3.49
CA GLU A 163 -9.60 6.13 3.58
C GLU A 163 -9.20 6.84 2.28
N PHE A 164 -10.15 7.54 1.66
CA PHE A 164 -9.95 8.19 0.37
C PHE A 164 -9.57 9.67 0.52
N VAL A 165 -8.67 10.13 -0.34
CA VAL A 165 -8.13 11.49 -0.37
C VAL A 165 -8.03 12.01 -1.81
N ASP A 166 -7.94 13.33 -1.96
CA ASP A 166 -7.67 13.97 -3.25
C ASP A 166 -6.17 14.22 -3.40
N SER A 167 -5.47 13.20 -3.91
CA SER A 167 -4.04 13.28 -4.23
C SER A 167 -3.73 12.33 -5.38
N ARG A 168 -2.93 12.82 -6.32
CA ARG A 168 -2.50 12.09 -7.53
C ARG A 168 -1.05 11.64 -7.47
N THR A 169 -0.38 11.84 -6.34
CA THR A 169 1.04 11.49 -6.17
C THR A 169 1.30 11.00 -4.76
N VAL A 170 2.28 10.13 -4.59
CA VAL A 170 2.79 9.73 -3.27
C VAL A 170 3.18 10.93 -2.41
N ARG A 171 3.70 12.02 -3.01
CA ARG A 171 4.07 13.25 -2.28
C ARG A 171 2.86 13.89 -1.60
N GLY A 172 1.71 13.93 -2.28
CA GLY A 172 0.46 14.43 -1.70
C GLY A 172 -0.12 13.50 -0.63
N MET A 173 0.24 12.21 -0.66
CA MET A 173 -0.19 11.22 0.34
C MET A 173 0.58 11.33 1.67
N ILE A 174 1.78 11.91 1.68
CA ILE A 174 2.66 11.93 2.88
C ILE A 174 1.97 12.52 4.11
N LYS A 175 1.29 13.67 3.96
CA LYS A 175 0.69 14.36 5.11
C LYS A 175 -0.57 13.64 5.62
N PRO A 176 -1.53 13.25 4.76
CA PRO A 176 -2.66 12.42 5.20
C PRO A 176 -2.22 11.10 5.86
N ALA A 177 -1.25 10.40 5.27
CA ALA A 177 -0.76 9.14 5.82
C ALA A 177 -0.06 9.32 7.18
N ALA A 178 0.67 10.42 7.40
CA ALA A 178 1.23 10.74 8.71
C ALA A 178 0.16 10.99 9.78
N GLN A 179 -0.98 11.58 9.40
CA GLN A 179 -2.10 11.84 10.31
C GLN A 179 -2.85 10.56 10.70
N ALA A 180 -2.81 9.55 9.83
CA ALA A 180 -3.45 8.26 10.06
C ALA A 180 -2.68 7.33 11.01
N LEU A 181 -1.38 7.57 11.25
CA LEU A 181 -0.58 6.83 12.24
C LEU A 181 -0.99 7.20 13.66
#